data_AF-A0A5E4Q7B5-F1
#
_entry.id   AF-A0A5E4Q7B5-F1
#
_cell.length_a   1.000
_cell.length_b   1.000
_cell.length_c   1.000
_cell.angle_alpha   90.00
_cell.angle_beta   90.00
_cell.angle_gamma   90.00
#
_symmetry.space_group_name_H-M   'P 1'
#
loop_
_entity.id
_entity.type
_entity.pdbx_description
1 polymer ?
#
loop_
_entity_poly.entity_id
_entity_poly.type
_entity_poly.pdbx_seq_one_letter_code
_entity_poly.pdbx_strand_id
1 'polypeptide(L)'
;MVPVTIMEPAVRSFVVYSSVLGLKVLAMSFLTARQRFRKKVFANEEDAKTDKKSVVKYDDPDVERVRRAHLNDLENIPVFWVLGALYLTTGPSAAVATTLFRAYTAGRILHTLVYAVKPLPQPARALAFAVPMFISLFMGGSVVVHYAADL
;
A
#
# COMPACT_ATOMS: atom_id res chain seq x y z
N MET A 1 -5.46 25.17 12.24
CA MET A 1 -6.15 24.01 11.63
C MET A 1 -7.24 24.51 10.69
N VAL A 2 -7.21 24.09 9.42
CA VAL A 2 -8.25 24.45 8.45
C VAL A 2 -9.43 23.47 8.60
N PRO A 3 -10.70 23.94 8.58
CA PRO A 3 -11.85 23.05 8.62
C PRO A 3 -11.83 22.05 7.46
N VAL A 4 -11.99 20.76 7.76
CA VAL A 4 -12.01 19.68 6.77
C VAL A 4 -13.45 19.19 6.58
N THR A 5 -13.96 19.28 5.35
CA THR A 5 -15.28 18.76 4.98
C THR A 5 -15.19 17.79 3.81
N ILE A 6 -16.06 16.77 3.80
CA ILE A 6 -16.16 15.78 2.71
C ILE A 6 -16.58 16.42 1.37
N MET A 7 -17.06 17.67 1.38
CA MET A 7 -17.36 18.40 0.16
C MET A 7 -16.12 18.90 -0.56
N GLU A 8 -14.98 19.03 0.15
CA GLU A 8 -13.73 19.49 -0.44
C GLU A 8 -13.20 18.49 -1.49
N PRO A 9 -12.83 18.94 -2.69
CA PRO A 9 -12.31 18.06 -3.73
C PRO A 9 -11.08 17.25 -3.29
N ALA A 10 -10.19 17.84 -2.49
CA ALA A 10 -9.00 17.18 -1.96
C ALA A 10 -9.37 16.00 -1.03
N VAL A 11 -10.37 16.20 -0.17
CA VAL A 11 -10.86 15.19 0.77
C VAL A 11 -11.56 14.05 0.03
N ARG A 12 -12.41 14.36 -0.96
CA ARG A 12 -13.02 13.34 -1.83
C ARG A 12 -11.97 12.51 -2.55
N SER A 13 -10.94 13.16 -3.07
CA SER A 13 -9.82 12.46 -3.71
C SER A 13 -9.13 11.51 -2.74
N PHE A 14 -8.81 11.96 -1.52
CA PHE A 14 -8.23 11.12 -0.49
C PHE A 14 -9.09 9.90 -0.17
N VAL A 15 -10.41 10.08 0.00
CA VAL A 15 -11.35 8.98 0.29
C VAL A 15 -11.36 7.95 -0.83
N VAL A 16 -11.45 8.38 -2.09
CA VAL A 16 -11.46 7.46 -3.25
C VAL A 16 -10.16 6.66 -3.31
N TYR A 17 -9.00 7.33 -3.28
CA TYR A 17 -7.71 6.65 -3.42
C TYR A 17 -7.36 5.79 -2.19
N SER A 18 -7.75 6.21 -0.99
CA SER A 18 -7.62 5.39 0.22
C SER A 18 -8.48 4.13 0.15
N SER A 19 -9.69 4.23 -0.38
CA SER A 19 -10.57 3.08 -0.60
C SER A 19 -9.98 2.10 -1.61
N VAL A 20 -9.42 2.59 -2.72
CA VAL A 20 -8.72 1.76 -3.72
C VAL A 20 -7.54 1.04 -3.09
N LEU A 21 -6.73 1.72 -2.28
CA LEU A 21 -5.61 1.12 -1.57
C LEU A 21 -6.07 0.06 -0.56
N GLY A 22 -7.14 0.33 0.18
CA GLY A 22 -7.73 -0.62 1.12
C GLY A 22 -8.20 -1.90 0.43
N LEU A 23 -8.96 -1.78 -0.67
CA LEU A 23 -9.37 -2.91 -1.49
C LEU A 23 -8.17 -3.69 -2.04
N LYS A 24 -7.10 -2.98 -2.42
CA LYS A 24 -5.87 -3.60 -2.90
C LYS A 24 -5.14 -4.38 -1.80
N VAL A 25 -5.07 -3.88 -0.56
CA VAL A 25 -4.53 -4.63 0.58
C VAL A 25 -5.32 -5.92 0.79
N LEU A 26 -6.66 -5.84 0.77
CA LEU A 26 -7.51 -7.04 0.86
C LEU A 26 -7.25 -8.02 -0.29
N ALA A 27 -7.10 -7.52 -1.52
CA ALA A 27 -6.78 -8.33 -2.70
C ALA A 27 -5.47 -9.13 -2.55
N MET A 28 -4.48 -8.63 -1.81
CA MET A 28 -3.22 -9.33 -1.57
C MET A 28 -3.37 -10.60 -0.73
N SER A 29 -4.38 -10.66 0.16
CA SER A 29 -4.69 -11.88 0.91
C SER A 29 -5.14 -13.00 -0.03
N PHE A 30 -6.03 -12.70 -0.98
CA PHE A 30 -6.48 -13.63 -2.01
C PHE A 30 -5.35 -14.07 -2.93
N LEU A 31 -4.43 -13.17 -3.31
CA LEU A 31 -3.27 -13.53 -4.12
C LEU A 31 -2.34 -14.51 -3.38
N THR A 32 -2.15 -14.30 -2.08
CA THR A 32 -1.38 -15.22 -1.23
C THR A 32 -2.05 -16.60 -1.17
N ALA A 33 -3.36 -16.64 -0.92
CA ALA A 33 -4.14 -17.88 -0.90
C ALA A 33 -4.05 -18.62 -2.24
N ARG A 34 -4.24 -17.92 -3.37
CA ARG A 34 -4.09 -18.49 -4.72
C ARG A 34 -2.72 -19.15 -4.90
N GLN A 35 -1.65 -18.52 -4.43
CA GLN A 35 -0.31 -19.07 -4.54
C GLN A 35 -0.12 -20.34 -3.69
N ARG A 36 -0.65 -20.34 -2.46
CA ARG A 36 -0.66 -21.51 -1.57
C ARG A 36 -1.39 -22.69 -2.20
N PHE A 37 -2.61 -22.48 -2.71
CA PHE A 37 -3.39 -23.53 -3.39
C PHE A 37 -2.71 -24.02 -4.66
N ARG A 38 -2.14 -23.12 -5.48
CA ARG A 38 -1.43 -23.50 -6.73
C ARG A 38 -0.21 -24.38 -6.46
N LYS A 39 0.53 -24.09 -5.38
CA LYS A 39 1.77 -24.80 -5.02
C LYS A 39 1.52 -25.97 -4.07
N LYS A 40 0.30 -26.09 -3.51
CA LYS A 40 -0.07 -27.01 -2.41
C LYS A 40 0.84 -26.83 -1.19
N VAL A 41 1.21 -25.58 -0.93
CA VAL A 41 2.07 -25.20 0.21
C VAL A 41 1.25 -24.38 1.19
N PHE A 42 0.98 -24.97 2.35
CA PHE A 42 0.14 -24.35 3.38
C PHE A 42 0.95 -23.98 4.61
N ALA A 43 0.40 -23.06 5.40
CA ALA A 43 1.00 -22.65 6.66
C ALA A 43 0.59 -23.59 7.80
N ASN A 44 -0.62 -24.14 7.75
CA ASN A 44 -1.16 -24.94 8.83
C ASN A 44 -1.37 -26.40 8.38
N GLU A 45 -1.33 -27.32 9.34
CA GLU A 45 -1.48 -28.76 9.06
C GLU A 45 -2.88 -29.13 8.59
N GLU A 46 -3.92 -28.49 9.11
CA GLU A 46 -5.31 -28.74 8.74
C GLU A 46 -5.57 -28.48 7.25
N ASP A 47 -4.97 -27.42 6.70
CA ASP A 47 -5.08 -27.06 5.28
C ASP A 47 -4.34 -28.05 4.38
N ALA A 48 -3.23 -28.62 4.86
CA ALA A 48 -2.45 -29.61 4.12
C ALA A 48 -3.13 -31.00 4.09
N LYS A 49 -4.03 -31.31 5.02
CA LYS A 49 -4.73 -32.60 5.07
C LYS A 49 -5.71 -32.80 3.91
N THR A 50 -6.15 -31.74 3.23
CA THR A 50 -7.12 -31.81 2.14
C THR A 50 -6.58 -32.54 0.90
N ASP A 51 -5.27 -32.53 0.67
CA ASP A 51 -4.64 -33.19 -0.48
C ASP A 51 -3.30 -33.81 -0.06
N LYS A 52 -3.12 -35.11 -0.34
CA LYS A 52 -1.91 -35.90 -0.02
C LYS A 52 -0.61 -35.31 -0.59
N LYS A 53 -0.69 -34.48 -1.64
CA LYS A 53 0.47 -33.81 -2.25
C LYS A 53 0.83 -32.49 -1.56
N SER A 54 0.03 -32.04 -0.60
CA SER A 54 0.26 -30.79 0.10
C SER A 54 1.33 -30.95 1.16
N VAL A 55 2.06 -29.86 1.38
CA VAL A 55 3.11 -29.80 2.41
C VAL A 55 2.92 -28.54 3.26
N VAL A 56 3.22 -28.67 4.55
CA VAL A 56 3.36 -27.52 5.44
C VAL A 56 4.76 -26.97 5.26
N LYS A 57 4.85 -25.75 4.72
CA LYS A 57 6.12 -25.10 4.44
C LYS A 57 5.96 -23.58 4.49
N TYR A 58 6.94 -22.90 5.09
CA TYR A 58 6.90 -21.46 5.35
C TYR A 58 7.85 -20.64 4.46
N ASP A 59 8.74 -21.30 3.73
CA ASP A 59 9.82 -20.70 2.93
C ASP A 59 9.65 -20.93 1.42
N ASP A 60 8.43 -21.25 0.94
CA ASP A 60 8.19 -21.32 -0.51
C ASP A 60 8.46 -19.94 -1.16
N PRO A 61 9.42 -19.85 -2.11
CA PRO A 61 9.86 -18.55 -2.63
C PRO A 61 8.75 -17.72 -3.29
N ASP A 62 7.74 -18.37 -3.88
CA ASP A 62 6.65 -17.69 -4.56
C ASP A 62 5.60 -17.20 -3.56
N VAL A 63 5.23 -18.02 -2.57
CA VAL A 63 4.33 -17.63 -1.48
C VAL A 63 4.93 -16.47 -0.69
N GLU A 64 6.18 -16.60 -0.28
CA GLU A 64 6.87 -15.58 0.52
C GLU A 64 7.10 -14.28 -0.28
N ARG A 65 7.20 -14.35 -1.61
CA ARG A 65 7.25 -13.15 -2.45
C ARG A 65 5.95 -12.35 -2.38
N VAL A 66 4.79 -13.00 -2.48
CA VAL A 66 3.49 -12.33 -2.34
C VAL A 66 3.32 -11.78 -0.92
N ARG A 67 3.72 -12.56 0.10
CA ARG A 67 3.66 -12.13 1.50
C ARG A 67 4.53 -10.91 1.79
N ARG A 68 5.76 -10.86 1.26
CA ARG A 68 6.62 -9.66 1.38
C ARG A 68 6.02 -8.45 0.67
N ALA A 69 5.38 -8.64 -0.49
CA ALA A 69 4.68 -7.56 -1.17
C ALA A 69 3.49 -7.04 -0.34
N HIS A 70 2.73 -7.96 0.26
CA HIS A 70 1.61 -7.62 1.15
C HIS A 70 2.09 -6.94 2.44
N LEU A 71 3.16 -7.43 3.06
CA LEU A 71 3.75 -6.80 4.24
C LEU A 71 4.20 -5.37 3.94
N ASN A 72 4.85 -5.15 2.79
CA ASN A 72 5.24 -3.80 2.39
C ASN A 72 4.01 -2.88 2.23
N ASP A 73 2.86 -3.39 1.81
CA ASP A 73 1.62 -2.61 1.81
C ASP A 73 1.14 -2.26 3.20
N LEU A 74 1.16 -3.23 4.12
CA LEU A 74 0.78 -3.03 5.52
C LEU A 74 1.72 -2.06 6.25
N GLU A 75 2.98 -1.96 5.83
CA GLU A 75 3.94 -1.00 6.39
C GLU A 75 3.76 0.42 5.84
N ASN A 76 3.32 0.58 4.59
CA ASN A 76 3.36 1.88 3.90
C ASN A 76 1.99 2.55 3.77
N ILE A 77 0.93 1.78 3.47
CA ILE A 77 -0.41 2.34 3.21
C ILE A 77 -1.02 2.94 4.48
N PRO A 78 -0.92 2.31 5.67
CA PRO A 78 -1.40 2.94 6.91
C PRO A 78 -0.70 4.26 7.23
N VAL A 79 0.62 4.34 7.01
CA VAL A 79 1.38 5.59 7.17
C VAL A 79 0.85 6.66 6.23
N PHE A 80 0.57 6.31 4.97
CA PHE A 80 -0.05 7.25 4.01
C PHE A 80 -1.45 7.69 4.43
N TRP A 81 -2.30 6.79 4.96
CA TRP A 81 -3.62 7.19 5.43
C TRP A 81 -3.53 8.21 6.56
N VAL A 82 -2.62 8.01 7.51
CA VAL A 82 -2.40 8.96 8.61
C VAL A 82 -1.84 10.28 8.09
N LEU A 83 -0.74 10.24 7.34
CA LEU A 83 -0.09 11.47 6.86
C LEU A 83 -0.95 12.22 5.85
N GLY A 84 -1.69 11.53 4.98
CA GLY A 84 -2.61 12.13 4.03
C GLY A 84 -3.80 12.81 4.73
N ALA A 85 -4.38 12.17 5.74
CA ALA A 85 -5.45 12.77 6.54
C ALA A 85 -4.96 14.02 7.29
N LEU A 86 -3.78 13.96 7.91
CA LEU A 86 -3.16 15.12 8.57
C LEU A 86 -2.82 16.22 7.57
N TYR A 87 -2.28 15.88 6.41
CA TYR A 87 -1.93 16.85 5.36
C TYR A 87 -3.15 17.64 4.87
N LEU A 88 -4.34 17.03 4.79
CA LEU A 88 -5.57 17.76 4.44
C LEU A 88 -5.91 18.88 5.44
N THR A 89 -5.50 18.76 6.71
CA THR A 89 -5.75 19.78 7.75
C THR A 89 -4.89 21.04 7.59
N THR A 90 -3.84 20.98 6.76
CA THR A 90 -2.96 22.13 6.46
C THR A 90 -3.51 23.00 5.33
N GLY A 91 -4.72 22.71 4.82
CA GLY A 91 -5.35 23.43 3.71
C GLY A 91 -4.60 23.37 2.37
N PRO A 92 -4.12 22.20 1.90
CA PRO A 92 -3.37 22.12 0.66
C PRO A 92 -4.25 22.40 -0.57
N SER A 93 -3.63 22.88 -1.66
CA SER A 93 -4.31 23.00 -2.94
C SER A 93 -4.86 21.65 -3.40
N ALA A 94 -6.13 21.62 -3.79
CA ALA A 94 -6.81 20.40 -4.23
C ALA A 94 -6.11 19.72 -5.42
N ALA A 95 -5.53 20.50 -6.33
CA ALA A 95 -4.79 19.97 -7.47
C ALA A 95 -3.52 19.23 -7.03
N VAL A 96 -2.77 19.80 -6.07
CA VAL A 96 -1.55 19.19 -5.52
C VAL A 96 -1.91 17.93 -4.75
N ALA A 97 -2.83 18.02 -3.79
CA ALA A 97 -3.27 16.88 -2.98
C ALA A 97 -3.76 15.70 -3.85
N THR A 98 -4.64 15.99 -4.82
CA THR A 98 -5.17 14.98 -5.75
C THR A 98 -4.05 14.30 -6.55
N THR A 99 -3.06 15.08 -7.01
CA THR A 99 -1.93 14.54 -7.77
C THR A 99 -1.06 13.63 -6.90
N LEU A 100 -0.79 14.02 -5.65
CA LEU A 100 -0.03 13.21 -4.70
C LEU A 100 -0.75 11.88 -4.40
N PHE A 101 -2.05 11.91 -4.13
CA PHE A 101 -2.83 10.70 -3.84
C PHE A 101 -2.90 9.75 -5.04
N ARG A 102 -3.03 10.29 -6.26
CA ARG A 102 -2.96 9.53 -7.52
C ARG A 102 -1.61 8.87 -7.70
N ALA A 103 -0.54 9.65 -7.60
CA ALA A 103 0.83 9.17 -7.81
C ALA A 103 1.23 8.13 -6.77
N TYR A 104 0.87 8.35 -5.50
CA TYR A 104 1.07 7.37 -4.44
C TYR A 104 0.34 6.07 -4.76
N THR A 105 -0.95 6.14 -5.08
CA THR A 105 -1.76 4.96 -5.40
C THR A 105 -1.23 4.18 -6.59
N ALA A 106 -0.89 4.88 -7.68
CA ALA A 106 -0.30 4.28 -8.87
C ALA A 106 1.03 3.59 -8.55
N GLY A 107 1.90 4.23 -7.75
CA GLY A 107 3.17 3.65 -7.31
C GLY A 107 2.97 2.37 -6.48
N ARG A 108 2.01 2.35 -5.54
CA ARG A 108 1.70 1.15 -4.75
C ARG A 108 1.12 0.00 -5.58
N ILE A 109 0.30 0.30 -6.58
CA ILE A 109 -0.21 -0.70 -7.52
C ILE A 109 0.94 -1.24 -8.38
N LEU A 110 1.75 -0.35 -8.96
CA LEU A 110 2.90 -0.72 -9.79
C LEU A 110 3.90 -1.58 -9.01
N HIS A 111 4.24 -1.19 -7.78
CA HIS A 111 5.12 -1.96 -6.89
C HIS A 111 4.64 -3.40 -6.74
N THR A 112 3.34 -3.60 -6.56
CA THR A 112 2.73 -4.93 -6.43
C THR A 112 2.82 -5.74 -7.72
N LEU A 113 2.55 -5.10 -8.86
CA LEU A 113 2.65 -5.73 -10.16
C LEU A 113 4.08 -6.21 -10.43
N VAL A 114 5.07 -5.34 -10.22
CA VAL A 114 6.48 -5.66 -10.51
C VAL A 114 7.13 -6.57 -9.47
N TYR A 115 6.53 -6.69 -8.27
CA TYR A 115 7.08 -7.53 -7.20
C TYR A 115 6.42 -8.91 -7.12
N ALA A 116 5.08 -8.97 -7.16
CA ALA A 116 4.31 -10.19 -6.88
C ALA A 116 3.67 -10.83 -8.12
N VAL A 117 3.23 -10.04 -9.11
CA VAL A 117 2.49 -10.56 -10.27
C VAL A 117 3.40 -10.91 -11.43
N LYS A 118 4.23 -9.96 -11.87
CA LYS A 118 5.24 -10.15 -12.91
C LYS A 118 6.57 -9.64 -12.37
N PRO A 119 7.33 -10.50 -11.66
CA PRO A 119 8.63 -10.14 -11.11
C PRO A 119 9.56 -9.54 -12.17
N LEU A 120 9.85 -8.25 -12.03
CA LEU A 120 10.85 -7.57 -12.85
C LEU A 120 12.19 -7.49 -12.10
N PRO A 121 13.31 -7.49 -12.83
CA PRO A 121 14.61 -7.24 -12.21
C PRO A 121 14.63 -5.84 -11.56
N GLN A 122 15.58 -5.63 -10.64
CA GLN A 122 15.91 -4.28 -10.20
C GLN A 122 16.29 -3.44 -11.44
N PRO A 123 15.94 -2.14 -11.50
CA PRO A 123 15.53 -1.26 -10.40
C PRO A 123 14.01 -1.02 -10.29
N ALA A 124 13.17 -1.75 -11.03
CA ALA A 124 11.74 -1.46 -11.15
C ALA A 124 11.02 -1.37 -9.79
N ARG A 125 11.36 -2.27 -8.85
CA ARG A 125 10.80 -2.27 -7.49
C ARG A 125 11.24 -1.05 -6.68
N ALA A 126 12.53 -0.71 -6.72
CA ALA A 126 13.08 0.43 -6.00
C ALA A 126 12.46 1.75 -6.49
N LEU A 127 12.31 1.92 -7.80
CA LEU A 127 11.68 3.11 -8.38
C LEU A 127 10.20 3.21 -8.02
N ALA A 128 9.45 2.10 -8.10
CA ALA A 128 8.03 2.06 -7.71
C ALA A 128 7.81 2.31 -6.21
N PHE A 129 8.82 2.06 -5.37
CA PHE A 129 8.80 2.33 -3.94
C PHE A 129 9.22 3.78 -3.59
N ALA A 130 10.22 4.32 -4.30
CA ALA A 130 10.78 5.64 -4.02
C ALA A 130 9.73 6.76 -4.15
N VAL A 131 8.91 6.73 -5.20
CA VAL A 131 7.90 7.79 -5.43
C VAL A 131 6.87 7.86 -4.29
N PRO A 132 6.19 6.77 -3.88
CA PRO A 132 5.31 6.78 -2.71
C PRO A 132 6.00 7.20 -1.40
N MET A 133 7.26 6.83 -1.22
CA MET A 133 8.04 7.21 -0.04
C MET A 133 8.27 8.72 0.01
N PHE A 134 8.73 9.33 -1.08
CA PHE A 134 8.91 10.79 -1.15
C PHE A 134 7.60 11.56 -0.96
N ILE A 135 6.49 11.07 -1.49
CA ILE A 135 5.17 11.68 -1.26
C ILE A 135 4.81 11.65 0.23
N SER A 136 5.07 10.53 0.91
CA SER A 136 4.79 10.40 2.35
C SER A 136 5.67 11.36 3.17
N LEU A 137 6.97 11.43 2.85
CA LEU A 137 7.90 12.36 3.48
C LEU A 137 7.51 13.82 3.25
N PHE A 138 7.10 14.16 2.02
CA PHE A 138 6.63 15.50 1.69
C PHE A 138 5.40 15.89 2.52
N MET A 139 4.35 15.05 2.53
CA MET A 139 3.14 15.33 3.31
C MET A 139 3.43 15.43 4.81
N GLY A 140 4.22 14.49 5.36
CA GLY A 140 4.61 14.52 6.77
C GLY A 140 5.44 15.76 7.12
N GLY A 141 6.41 16.12 6.28
CA GLY A 141 7.20 17.34 6.44
C GLY A 141 6.36 18.61 6.39
N SER A 142 5.41 18.69 5.44
CA SER A 142 4.47 19.82 5.38
C SER A 142 3.61 19.94 6.63
N VAL A 143 3.12 18.81 7.18
CA VAL A 143 2.37 18.79 8.44
C VAL A 143 3.24 19.30 9.60
N VAL A 144 4.46 18.80 9.72
CA VAL A 144 5.39 19.23 10.78
C VAL A 144 5.67 20.73 10.67
N VAL A 145 6.04 21.23 9.48
CA VAL A 145 6.34 22.66 9.29
C VAL A 145 5.11 23.53 9.59
N HIS A 146 3.92 23.11 9.15
CA HIS A 146 2.70 23.88 9.36
C HIS A 146 2.35 24.05 10.84
N TYR A 147 2.45 22.98 11.63
CA TYR A 147 2.04 23.02 13.05
C TYR A 147 3.18 23.41 14.00
N ALA A 148 4.45 23.16 13.64
CA ALA A 148 5.58 23.54 14.48
C ALA A 148 5.88 25.05 14.43
N ALA A 149 5.42 25.75 13.39
CA ALA A 149 5.55 27.21 13.32
C ALA A 149 4.73 27.94 14.41
N ASP A 150 3.72 27.28 14.97
CA ASP A 150 2.79 27.83 15.97
C ASP A 150 3.07 27.29 17.40
N LEU A 151 4.16 26.53 17.60
CA LEU A 151 4.61 26.02 18.91
C LEU A 151 5.68 26.93 19.52
#